data_AF-A0A016VIY2-F1
#
_entry.id   AF-A0A016VIY2-F1
#
_cell.length_a   1.000
_cell.length_b   1.000
_cell.length_c   1.000
_cell.angle_alpha   90.00
_cell.angle_beta   90.00
_cell.angle_gamma   90.00
#
_symmetry.space_group_name_H-M   'P 1'
#
loop_
_entity.id
_entity.type
_entity.pdbx_description
1 polymer ?
#
loop_
_entity_poly.entity_id
_entity_poly.type
_entity_poly.pdbx_seq_one_letter_code
_entity_poly.pdbx_strand_id
1 'polypeptide(L)'
;MFFRKEPPAQQPTVSIVRSVESLYEVPPTEEELMADDAYYAIPPGPSSPSQLYDVPPVVEENSVQFNKLAEELLSTEERYLGDLLLAKKLFHDNLIKLPYRNEVETIFRHWDQLIEVSRRVYLRLKNCDSPGQVFISEIDSLSVFVAFCSHQQVALDTLNQLITHPDAQQLYARCTASIAARGMSLNTFLLMPLGRVTRYPLLIEKILKECDPHGDLHQDLDTALQLLRALVSEVNRAVTEEENIFLLCWAQSHIKCPPSLKLEFTSHTRLLGLRSFLHSGVLYKQRSGRLLVALLFNDFLMLTTPDEHLPEPNSFKISKTTEKHFTLYKQPMLLSNLKVLPSNDESTLNLKYGAETICFRCTSGNARRLWTTQLEQAIDLYAITVAEQEHGKKSTTNGKVIGRLLVEVMNTQNIHTKILESTPHVLRVSLGKANETFDVDLSKKSDLHLSTQFPFDSTSLHFTVALLHKNLYSPDVPLLDERSVALGDLLRESSYHRGPLIKPIHLRRDIRDKTKPVETVTVKFVVQMFDANM
;
A
#
# COMPACT_ATOMS: atom_id res chain seq x y z
N MET A 1 25.32 -64.45 35.02
CA MET A 1 24.85 -63.40 35.94
C MET A 1 24.09 -62.36 35.14
N PHE A 2 22.83 -62.20 35.53
CA PHE A 2 21.79 -61.24 35.13
C PHE A 2 22.11 -60.09 34.17
N PHE A 3 21.45 -60.15 33.02
CA PHE A 3 20.93 -58.99 32.28
C PHE A 3 20.12 -58.09 33.21
N ARG A 4 20.39 -56.78 33.22
CA ARG A 4 19.41 -55.78 33.62
C ARG A 4 19.30 -54.75 32.50
N LYS A 5 18.18 -54.84 31.79
CA LYS A 5 17.69 -53.91 30.77
C LYS A 5 17.57 -52.51 31.38
N GLU A 6 18.18 -51.52 30.76
CA GLU A 6 17.78 -50.12 30.92
C GLU A 6 16.44 -49.89 30.19
N PRO A 7 15.51 -49.11 30.77
CA PRO A 7 14.21 -48.83 30.16
C PRO A 7 14.32 -47.84 28.98
N PRO A 8 13.37 -47.88 28.03
CA PRO A 8 13.44 -47.07 26.80
C PRO A 8 13.13 -45.59 27.06
N ALA A 9 13.75 -44.75 26.22
CA ALA A 9 13.54 -43.31 26.13
C ALA A 9 12.05 -42.94 26.01
N GLN A 10 11.58 -42.09 26.92
CA GLN A 10 10.30 -41.43 26.80
C GLN A 10 10.33 -40.46 25.62
N GLN A 11 9.34 -40.61 24.74
CA GLN A 11 9.06 -39.72 23.62
C GLN A 11 8.87 -38.27 24.11
N PRO A 12 9.38 -37.25 23.41
CA PRO A 12 9.01 -35.88 23.70
C PRO A 12 7.54 -35.66 23.35
N THR A 13 6.80 -35.19 24.34
CA THR A 13 5.38 -34.88 24.26
C THR A 13 5.16 -33.69 23.35
N VAL A 14 4.14 -33.83 22.50
CA VAL A 14 3.64 -32.89 21.50
C VAL A 14 3.43 -31.48 22.09
N SER A 15 4.18 -30.50 21.60
CA SER A 15 3.85 -29.09 21.76
C SER A 15 2.73 -28.74 20.77
N ILE A 16 1.52 -28.58 21.31
CA ILE A 16 0.36 -28.10 20.56
C ILE A 16 0.61 -26.63 20.20
N VAL A 17 0.87 -26.40 18.91
CA VAL A 17 0.80 -25.08 18.28
C VAL A 17 -0.67 -24.66 18.30
N ARG A 18 -1.04 -23.74 19.20
CA ARG A 18 -2.34 -23.07 19.11
C ARG A 18 -2.25 -21.96 18.07
N SER A 19 -2.96 -22.17 16.97
CA SER A 19 -3.31 -21.19 15.95
C SER A 19 -4.01 -19.99 16.60
N VAL A 20 -3.62 -18.79 16.19
CA VAL A 20 -4.28 -17.53 16.58
C VAL A 20 -5.45 -17.33 15.62
N GLU A 21 -6.64 -17.77 16.02
CA GLU A 21 -7.90 -17.46 15.35
C GLU A 21 -8.90 -16.87 16.36
N SER A 22 -9.59 -15.81 15.91
CA SER A 22 -10.75 -15.15 16.51
C SER A 22 -10.50 -14.08 17.60
N LEU A 23 -10.45 -12.82 17.16
CA LEU A 23 -10.75 -11.63 17.96
C LEU A 23 -11.94 -10.91 17.33
N TYR A 24 -13.11 -11.53 17.36
CA TYR A 24 -14.40 -10.85 17.21
C TYR A 24 -15.42 -11.60 18.08
N GLU A 25 -15.72 -11.05 19.26
CA GLU A 25 -16.90 -11.45 20.03
C GLU A 25 -18.13 -10.81 19.38
N VAL A 26 -19.14 -11.65 19.12
CA VAL A 26 -20.45 -11.27 18.59
C VAL A 26 -21.25 -10.60 19.73
N PRO A 27 -21.93 -9.47 19.50
CA PRO A 27 -22.77 -8.86 20.54
C PRO A 27 -24.03 -9.71 20.82
N PRO A 28 -24.56 -9.69 22.06
CA PRO A 28 -25.73 -10.49 22.43
C PRO A 28 -27.00 -9.98 21.74
N THR A 29 -27.89 -10.91 21.39
CA THR A 29 -29.20 -10.65 20.81
C THR A 29 -30.22 -10.19 21.86
N GLU A 30 -31.20 -9.38 21.42
CA GLU A 30 -32.24 -8.68 22.21
C GLU A 30 -33.17 -9.55 23.09
N GLU A 31 -32.97 -10.87 23.18
CA GLU A 31 -33.80 -11.78 23.99
C GLU A 31 -33.32 -11.95 25.45
N GLU A 32 -32.14 -11.45 25.83
CA GLU A 32 -31.62 -11.57 27.22
C GLU A 32 -31.95 -10.35 28.12
N LEU A 33 -32.69 -9.35 27.62
CA LEU A 33 -33.03 -8.11 28.35
C LEU A 33 -34.42 -8.12 29.03
N MET A 34 -35.12 -9.25 29.05
CA MET A 34 -36.51 -9.33 29.55
C MET A 34 -36.69 -10.45 30.57
N ALA A 35 -36.13 -10.28 31.77
CA ALA A 35 -36.49 -11.08 32.94
C ALA A 35 -36.17 -10.33 34.24
N ASP A 36 -37.14 -9.55 34.74
CA ASP A 36 -37.63 -9.57 36.13
C ASP A 36 -38.41 -8.29 36.47
N ASP A 37 -39.67 -8.25 35.99
CA ASP A 37 -40.71 -7.33 36.47
C ASP A 37 -41.51 -8.02 37.58
N ALA A 38 -41.18 -7.74 38.85
CA ALA A 38 -42.09 -8.01 39.96
C ALA A 38 -41.66 -7.23 41.22
N TYR A 39 -42.26 -6.06 41.45
CA TYR A 39 -42.98 -5.71 42.69
C TYR A 39 -43.26 -4.20 42.75
N TYR A 40 -44.40 -3.78 42.20
CA TYR A 40 -45.05 -2.55 42.66
C TYR A 40 -45.74 -2.82 44.00
N ALA A 41 -45.29 -2.16 45.06
CA ALA A 41 -46.08 -1.96 46.27
C ALA A 41 -45.78 -0.58 46.85
N ILE A 42 -46.69 0.36 46.61
CA ILE A 42 -46.77 1.65 47.31
C ILE A 42 -47.50 1.41 48.64
N PRO A 43 -47.02 1.95 49.77
CA PRO A 43 -47.90 2.31 50.87
C PRO A 43 -47.83 3.81 51.21
N PRO A 44 -48.89 4.37 51.83
CA PRO A 44 -49.13 5.81 51.90
C PRO A 44 -48.41 6.50 53.07
N GLY A 45 -48.17 7.81 52.92
CA GLY A 45 -47.65 8.70 53.99
C GLY A 45 -48.65 8.92 55.14
N PRO A 46 -48.24 9.61 56.24
CA PRO A 46 -48.26 11.09 56.20
C PRO A 46 -47.26 11.88 57.10
N SER A 47 -47.03 13.16 56.72
CA SER A 47 -46.76 14.41 57.51
C SER A 47 -45.51 14.66 58.39
N SER A 48 -44.60 15.51 57.88
CA SER A 48 -43.84 16.69 58.45
C SER A 48 -42.90 16.58 59.68
N PRO A 49 -41.97 17.55 59.94
CA PRO A 49 -41.06 18.32 59.06
C PRO A 49 -39.56 18.29 59.51
N SER A 50 -38.66 18.67 58.60
CA SER A 50 -37.30 19.19 58.84
C SER A 50 -36.27 18.34 59.61
N GLN A 51 -35.29 17.79 58.88
CA GLN A 51 -33.90 17.77 59.36
C GLN A 51 -32.94 17.78 58.16
N LEU A 52 -32.08 18.81 58.13
CA LEU A 52 -30.94 18.91 57.24
C LEU A 52 -30.02 17.71 57.44
N TYR A 53 -29.78 16.95 56.39
CA TYR A 53 -28.58 16.13 56.25
C TYR A 53 -27.88 16.60 54.98
N ASP A 54 -26.64 17.08 55.16
CA ASP A 54 -25.73 17.42 54.07
C ASP A 54 -25.65 16.24 53.10
N VAL A 55 -26.16 16.46 51.89
CA VAL A 55 -25.87 15.61 50.74
C VAL A 55 -24.37 15.81 50.46
N PRO A 56 -23.51 14.78 50.54
CA PRO A 56 -22.14 14.91 50.07
C PRO A 56 -22.21 15.32 48.60
N PRO A 57 -21.36 16.25 48.12
CA PRO A 57 -21.40 16.65 46.73
C PRO A 57 -21.24 15.40 45.86
N VAL A 58 -22.17 15.20 44.93
CA VAL A 58 -22.05 14.22 43.85
C VAL A 58 -20.81 14.64 43.07
N VAL A 59 -19.65 14.05 43.40
CA VAL A 59 -18.48 14.17 42.53
C VAL A 59 -18.83 13.37 41.28
N GLU A 60 -19.01 14.10 40.19
CA GLU A 60 -19.37 13.62 38.86
C GLU A 60 -18.64 12.31 38.52
N GLU A 61 -19.35 11.19 38.44
CA GLU A 61 -18.78 9.86 38.15
C GLU A 61 -17.91 9.87 36.87
N ASN A 62 -18.30 10.69 35.88
CA ASN A 62 -17.57 10.90 34.62
C ASN A 62 -16.15 11.45 34.84
N SER A 63 -15.94 12.33 35.84
CA SER A 63 -14.63 12.91 36.15
C SER A 63 -13.67 11.89 36.79
N VAL A 64 -14.21 10.95 37.57
CA VAL A 64 -13.43 9.89 38.22
C VAL A 64 -13.00 8.85 37.19
N GLN A 65 -13.91 8.47 36.28
CA GLN A 65 -13.63 7.51 35.22
C GLN A 65 -12.62 8.05 34.21
N PHE A 66 -12.74 9.34 33.82
CA PHE A 66 -11.75 10.05 33.02
C PHE A 66 -10.36 9.99 33.64
N ASN A 67 -10.22 10.39 34.92
CA ASN A 67 -8.92 10.41 35.61
C ASN A 67 -8.28 9.01 35.67
N LYS A 68 -9.08 7.97 35.92
CA LYS A 68 -8.60 6.58 35.92
C LYS A 68 -8.08 6.14 34.56
N LEU A 69 -8.74 6.51 33.46
CA LEU A 69 -8.30 6.18 32.10
C LEU A 69 -7.04 6.98 31.70
N ALA A 70 -6.94 8.24 32.13
CA ALA A 70 -5.73 9.05 31.95
C ALA A 70 -4.53 8.46 32.72
N GLU A 71 -4.75 7.98 33.95
CA GLU A 71 -3.74 7.24 34.72
C GLU A 71 -3.37 5.89 34.08
N GLU A 72 -4.33 5.18 33.47
CA GLU A 72 -4.05 3.97 32.69
C GLU A 72 -3.13 4.30 31.49
N LEU A 73 -3.43 5.38 30.75
CA LEU A 73 -2.60 5.83 29.64
C LEU A 73 -1.17 6.14 30.10
N LEU A 74 -1.02 6.91 31.19
CA LEU A 74 0.29 7.27 31.75
C LEU A 74 1.06 6.05 32.26
N SER A 75 0.42 5.18 33.05
CA SER A 75 1.07 4.00 33.62
C SER A 75 1.45 2.97 32.55
N THR A 76 0.66 2.84 31.49
CA THR A 76 1.01 1.98 30.36
C THR A 76 2.13 2.56 29.51
N GLU A 77 2.22 3.90 29.38
CA GLU A 77 3.35 4.57 28.71
C GLU A 77 4.65 4.41 29.50
N GLU A 78 4.60 4.58 30.83
CA GLU A 78 5.75 4.37 31.70
C GLU A 78 6.30 2.94 31.59
N ARG A 79 5.40 1.95 31.59
CA ARG A 79 5.76 0.55 31.41
C ARG A 79 6.40 0.31 30.05
N TYR A 80 5.79 0.82 28.98
CA TYR A 80 6.31 0.68 27.62
C TYR A 80 7.70 1.31 27.47
N LEU A 81 7.91 2.53 27.97
CA LEU A 81 9.22 3.19 28.00
C LEU A 81 10.25 2.37 28.80
N GLY A 82 9.85 1.84 29.95
CA GLY A 82 10.68 0.95 30.75
C GLY A 82 11.09 -0.32 29.99
N ASP A 83 10.16 -0.91 29.24
CA ASP A 83 10.41 -2.10 28.42
C ASP A 83 11.38 -1.79 27.26
N LEU A 84 11.25 -0.63 26.61
CA LEU A 84 12.17 -0.19 25.55
C LEU A 84 13.60 0.00 26.07
N LEU A 85 13.74 0.68 27.22
CA LEU A 85 15.04 0.91 27.87
C LEU A 85 15.67 -0.39 28.34
N LEU A 86 14.86 -1.30 28.89
CA LEU A 86 15.31 -2.62 29.31
C LEU A 86 15.84 -3.42 28.13
N ALA A 87 15.12 -3.47 27.01
CA ALA A 87 15.55 -4.20 25.82
C ALA A 87 16.91 -3.71 25.31
N LYS A 88 17.12 -2.38 25.27
CA LYS A 88 18.40 -1.78 24.89
C LYS A 88 19.51 -2.19 25.87
N LYS A 89 19.30 -1.99 27.17
CA LYS A 89 20.30 -2.29 28.20
C LYS A 89 20.66 -3.77 28.28
N LEU A 90 19.66 -4.65 28.15
CA LEU A 90 19.82 -6.09 28.35
C LEU A 90 20.34 -6.80 27.10
N PHE A 91 19.84 -6.43 25.92
CA PHE A 91 20.19 -7.12 24.68
C PHE A 91 21.18 -6.32 23.84
N HIS A 92 20.85 -5.09 23.43
CA HIS A 92 21.72 -4.29 22.55
C HIS A 92 23.13 -4.11 23.15
N ASP A 93 23.23 -3.60 24.38
CA ASP A 93 24.52 -3.27 25.02
C ASP A 93 25.40 -4.50 25.30
N ASN A 94 24.81 -5.71 25.28
CA ASN A 94 25.55 -6.96 25.41
C ASN A 94 25.91 -7.54 24.04
N LEU A 95 24.96 -7.61 23.10
CA LEU A 95 25.18 -8.19 21.77
C LEU A 95 26.14 -7.35 20.92
N ILE A 96 26.14 -6.02 21.03
CA ILE A 96 27.04 -5.13 20.26
C ILE A 96 28.54 -5.33 20.59
N LYS A 97 28.84 -6.01 21.70
CA LYS A 97 30.23 -6.35 22.10
C LYS A 97 30.80 -7.52 21.29
N LEU A 98 29.95 -8.28 20.62
CA LEU A 98 30.32 -9.36 19.71
C LEU A 98 30.79 -8.80 18.35
N PRO A 99 31.45 -9.60 17.49
CA PRO A 99 31.87 -9.14 16.17
C PRO A 99 30.72 -8.78 15.20
N TYR A 100 29.47 -9.13 15.53
CA TYR A 100 28.27 -8.93 14.70
C TYR A 100 27.61 -7.55 14.88
N ARG A 101 28.42 -6.48 14.81
CA ARG A 101 27.91 -5.12 15.13
C ARG A 101 26.84 -4.65 14.14
N ASN A 102 27.02 -4.91 12.86
CA ASN A 102 26.11 -4.47 11.81
C ASN A 102 24.73 -5.12 11.96
N GLU A 103 24.71 -6.40 12.33
CA GLU A 103 23.50 -7.18 12.59
C GLU A 103 22.76 -6.60 13.80
N VAL A 104 23.47 -6.29 14.89
CA VAL A 104 22.87 -5.69 16.09
C VAL A 104 22.33 -4.28 15.79
N GLU A 105 23.07 -3.45 15.05
CA GLU A 105 22.59 -2.14 14.60
C GLU A 105 21.37 -2.25 13.68
N THR A 106 21.31 -3.30 12.85
CA THR A 106 20.14 -3.60 12.03
C THR A 106 18.94 -4.01 12.88
N ILE A 107 19.13 -4.85 13.91
CA ILE A 107 18.05 -5.29 14.81
C ILE A 107 17.46 -4.09 15.59
N PHE A 108 18.31 -3.17 16.06
CA PHE A 108 17.91 -2.03 16.88
C PHE A 108 17.76 -0.71 16.08
N ARG A 109 17.62 -0.80 14.76
CA ARG A 109 17.43 0.39 13.91
C ARG A 109 16.17 1.16 14.37
N HIS A 110 16.30 2.49 14.49
CA HIS A 110 15.26 3.40 15.00
C HIS A 110 14.84 3.20 16.49
N TRP A 111 15.45 2.27 17.23
CA TRP A 111 15.08 1.99 18.62
C TRP A 111 15.30 3.19 19.56
N ASP A 112 16.37 3.95 19.34
CA ASP A 112 16.68 5.14 20.14
C ASP A 112 15.68 6.26 19.93
N GLN A 113 15.21 6.42 18.69
CA GLN A 113 14.17 7.38 18.36
C GLN A 113 12.83 6.97 19.00
N LEU A 114 12.49 5.68 19.02
CA LEU A 114 11.31 5.18 19.77
C LEU A 114 11.37 5.52 21.26
N ILE A 115 12.55 5.31 21.89
CA ILE A 115 12.77 5.68 23.30
C ILE A 115 12.59 7.18 23.50
N GLU A 116 13.12 8.00 22.59
CA GLU A 116 13.05 9.46 22.69
C GLU A 116 11.61 9.97 22.61
N VAL A 117 10.83 9.46 21.65
CA VAL A 117 9.42 9.84 21.45
C VAL A 117 8.56 9.37 22.62
N SER A 118 8.70 8.12 23.04
CA SER A 118 7.98 7.57 24.20
C SER A 118 8.32 8.34 25.49
N ARG A 119 9.59 8.77 25.66
CA ARG A 119 9.99 9.63 26.77
C ARG A 119 9.31 11.00 26.72
N ARG A 120 9.21 11.64 25.55
CA ARG A 120 8.49 12.91 25.41
C ARG A 120 7.01 12.77 25.78
N VAL A 121 6.33 11.76 25.23
CA VAL A 121 4.93 11.47 25.54
C VAL A 121 4.74 11.23 27.05
N TYR A 122 5.56 10.37 27.66
CA TYR A 122 5.53 10.11 29.10
C TYR A 122 5.71 11.38 29.93
N LEU A 123 6.73 12.19 29.65
CA LEU A 123 7.02 13.41 30.43
C LEU A 123 5.87 14.42 30.33
N ARG A 124 5.25 14.56 29.17
CA ARG A 124 4.15 15.49 28.97
C ARG A 124 2.87 15.02 29.65
N LEU A 125 2.52 13.74 29.53
CA LEU A 125 1.41 13.16 30.27
C LEU A 125 1.62 13.27 31.79
N LYS A 126 2.87 13.08 32.27
CA LYS A 126 3.23 13.23 33.68
C LYS A 126 3.13 14.67 34.19
N ASN A 127 3.37 15.65 33.32
CA ASN A 127 3.24 17.07 33.64
C ASN A 127 1.78 17.57 33.61
N CYS A 128 0.80 16.65 33.56
CA CYS A 128 -0.63 16.93 33.52
C CYS A 128 -1.09 17.68 32.25
N ASP A 129 -0.34 17.56 31.14
CA ASP A 129 -0.85 18.00 29.83
C ASP A 129 -2.07 17.17 29.44
N SER A 130 -3.05 17.79 28.77
CA SER A 130 -4.20 17.08 28.19
C SER A 130 -3.72 16.01 27.21
N PRO A 131 -4.17 14.74 27.30
CA PRO A 131 -3.77 13.69 26.38
C PRO A 131 -3.96 14.06 24.90
N GLY A 132 -5.06 14.75 24.55
CA GLY A 132 -5.31 15.21 23.19
C GLY A 132 -4.19 16.14 22.69
N GLN A 133 -3.83 17.16 23.48
CA GLN A 133 -2.77 18.09 23.15
C GLN A 133 -1.40 17.41 23.02
N VAL A 134 -1.08 16.44 23.89
CA VAL A 134 0.16 15.68 23.81
C VAL A 134 0.27 14.96 22.47
N PHE A 135 -0.77 14.24 22.04
CA PHE A 135 -0.72 13.47 20.81
C PHE A 135 -0.80 14.34 19.54
N ILE A 136 -1.56 15.43 19.56
CA ILE A 136 -1.59 16.38 18.43
C ILE A 136 -0.19 16.95 18.19
N SER A 137 0.49 17.37 19.24
CA SER A 137 1.80 18.03 19.12
C SER A 137 2.97 17.07 18.88
N GLU A 138 2.87 15.81 19.33
CA GLU A 138 3.88 14.78 19.07
C GLU A 138 3.57 13.91 17.84
N ILE A 139 2.54 14.22 17.04
CA ILE A 139 2.12 13.34 15.93
C ILE A 139 3.25 13.11 14.91
N ASP A 140 3.98 14.17 14.56
CA ASP A 140 5.11 14.09 13.62
C ASP A 140 6.25 13.25 14.22
N SER A 141 6.52 13.40 15.53
CA SER A 141 7.48 12.58 16.26
C SER A 141 7.11 11.09 16.22
N LEU A 142 5.81 10.76 16.30
CA LEU A 142 5.31 9.39 16.26
C LEU A 142 5.46 8.71 14.89
N SER A 143 5.83 9.45 13.83
CA SER A 143 6.18 8.85 12.52
C SER A 143 7.34 7.86 12.59
N VAL A 144 8.18 7.90 13.63
CA VAL A 144 9.21 6.87 13.89
C VAL A 144 8.64 5.46 13.95
N PHE A 145 7.38 5.29 14.41
CA PHE A 145 6.72 3.99 14.44
C PHE A 145 6.56 3.41 13.03
N VAL A 146 6.34 4.25 12.02
CA VAL A 146 6.27 3.84 10.61
C VAL A 146 7.62 3.24 10.18
N ALA A 147 8.71 3.97 10.44
CA ALA A 147 10.07 3.55 10.06
C ALA A 147 10.55 2.31 10.82
N PHE A 148 10.16 2.13 12.09
CA PHE A 148 10.49 0.92 12.84
C PHE A 148 9.65 -0.28 12.38
N CYS A 149 8.32 -0.12 12.27
CA CYS A 149 7.42 -1.22 11.97
C CYS A 149 7.63 -1.78 10.56
N SER A 150 7.97 -0.94 9.57
CA SER A 150 8.30 -1.46 8.22
C SER A 150 9.53 -2.37 8.25
N HIS A 151 10.58 -1.96 8.99
CA HIS A 151 11.84 -2.71 9.16
C HIS A 151 11.74 -3.88 10.17
N GLN A 152 10.64 -4.00 10.92
CA GLN A 152 10.51 -4.94 12.03
C GLN A 152 10.75 -6.40 11.62
N GLN A 153 10.25 -6.81 10.45
CA GLN A 153 10.47 -8.16 9.96
C GLN A 153 11.95 -8.43 9.66
N VAL A 154 12.66 -7.44 9.09
CA VAL A 154 14.10 -7.53 8.84
C VAL A 154 14.88 -7.66 10.15
N ALA A 155 14.49 -6.94 11.19
CA ALA A 155 15.08 -7.07 12.52
C ALA A 155 14.88 -8.49 13.11
N LEU A 156 13.67 -9.06 12.98
CA LEU A 156 13.38 -10.43 13.44
C LEU A 156 14.18 -11.48 12.66
N ASP A 157 14.24 -11.36 11.33
CA ASP A 157 14.98 -12.28 10.47
C ASP A 157 16.49 -12.21 10.78
N THR A 158 17.03 -11.01 10.98
CA THR A 158 18.43 -10.77 11.33
C THR A 158 18.75 -11.33 12.72
N LEU A 159 17.84 -11.20 13.69
CA LEU A 159 18.00 -11.82 15.01
C LEU A 159 18.05 -13.34 14.90
N ASN A 160 17.15 -13.95 14.12
CA ASN A 160 17.13 -15.39 13.90
C ASN A 160 18.42 -15.90 13.25
N GLN A 161 19.00 -15.13 12.32
CA GLN A 161 20.31 -15.43 11.73
C GLN A 161 21.44 -15.27 12.76
N LEU A 162 21.44 -14.17 13.53
CA LEU A 162 22.46 -13.89 14.53
C LEU A 162 22.56 -15.00 15.58
N ILE A 163 21.43 -15.52 16.06
CA ILE A 163 21.41 -16.61 17.06
C ILE A 163 21.76 -17.99 16.49
N THR A 164 22.10 -18.11 15.21
CA THR A 164 22.74 -19.33 14.68
C THR A 164 24.22 -19.40 15.05
N HIS A 165 24.85 -18.27 15.36
CA HIS A 165 26.22 -18.22 15.85
C HIS A 165 26.29 -18.66 17.33
N PRO A 166 27.12 -19.65 17.71
CA PRO A 166 27.12 -20.23 19.06
C PRO A 166 27.38 -19.22 20.20
N ASP A 167 28.27 -18.26 19.98
CA ASP A 167 28.61 -17.20 20.94
C ASP A 167 27.46 -16.21 21.15
N ALA A 168 26.83 -15.78 20.05
CA ALA A 168 25.63 -14.94 20.08
C ALA A 168 24.43 -15.67 20.71
N GLN A 169 24.22 -16.94 20.36
CA GLN A 169 23.17 -17.78 20.92
C GLN A 169 23.31 -17.93 22.44
N GLN A 170 24.53 -18.21 22.92
CA GLN A 170 24.79 -18.36 24.35
C GLN A 170 24.55 -17.06 25.10
N LEU A 171 25.01 -15.92 24.56
CA LEU A 171 24.80 -14.61 25.17
C LEU A 171 23.31 -14.24 25.16
N TYR A 172 22.61 -14.48 24.07
CA TYR A 172 21.17 -14.26 23.93
C TYR A 172 20.36 -15.07 24.96
N ALA A 173 20.71 -16.35 25.14
CA ALA A 173 20.08 -17.21 26.14
C ALA A 173 20.32 -16.69 27.57
N ARG A 174 21.54 -16.22 27.89
CA ARG A 174 21.84 -15.60 29.19
C ARG A 174 21.04 -14.31 29.42
N CYS A 175 20.91 -13.47 28.39
CA CYS A 175 20.11 -12.25 28.48
C CYS A 175 18.63 -12.57 28.72
N THR A 176 18.07 -13.54 28.00
CA THR A 176 16.68 -13.98 28.13
C THR A 176 16.41 -14.63 29.50
N ALA A 177 17.38 -15.37 30.05
CA ALA A 177 17.27 -15.99 31.37
C ALA A 177 17.47 -15.00 32.54
N SER A 178 17.86 -13.76 32.27
CA SER A 178 17.99 -12.73 33.30
C SER A 178 16.65 -12.45 33.97
N ILE A 179 16.63 -12.32 35.29
CA ILE A 179 15.43 -11.93 36.06
C ILE A 179 14.86 -10.61 35.53
N ALA A 180 15.73 -9.69 35.09
CA ALA A 180 15.33 -8.42 34.52
C ALA A 180 14.49 -8.56 33.25
N ALA A 181 14.70 -9.64 32.47
CA ALA A 181 13.95 -9.92 31.25
C ALA A 181 12.48 -10.23 31.51
N ARG A 182 12.10 -10.58 32.75
CA ARG A 182 10.72 -10.97 33.12
C ARG A 182 10.14 -12.08 32.22
N GLY A 183 10.99 -13.00 31.77
CA GLY A 183 10.62 -14.09 30.86
C GLY A 183 10.39 -13.66 29.40
N MET A 184 10.63 -12.40 29.05
CA MET A 184 10.51 -11.90 27.68
C MET A 184 11.81 -12.09 26.92
N SER A 185 11.69 -12.52 25.66
CA SER A 185 12.78 -12.63 24.71
C SER A 185 12.90 -11.35 23.88
N LEU A 186 14.02 -11.11 23.20
CA LEU A 186 14.15 -9.94 22.31
C LEU A 186 13.09 -9.95 21.20
N ASN A 187 12.72 -11.13 20.68
CA ASN A 187 11.61 -11.28 19.74
C ASN A 187 10.33 -10.64 20.29
N THR A 188 10.02 -10.87 21.57
CA THR A 188 8.84 -10.28 22.24
C THR A 188 8.94 -8.76 22.32
N PHE A 189 10.11 -8.22 22.70
CA PHE A 189 10.33 -6.77 22.76
C PHE A 189 10.20 -6.11 21.39
N LEU A 190 10.72 -6.74 20.33
CA LEU A 190 10.65 -6.22 18.96
C LEU A 190 9.21 -6.12 18.46
N LEU A 191 8.26 -6.90 18.99
CA LEU A 191 6.83 -6.84 18.64
C LEU A 191 6.05 -5.71 19.33
N MET A 192 6.55 -5.19 20.45
CA MET A 192 5.83 -4.21 21.26
C MET A 192 5.52 -2.88 20.57
N PRO A 193 6.40 -2.27 19.73
CA PRO A 193 6.10 -0.98 19.12
C PRO A 193 4.85 -0.99 18.23
N LEU A 194 4.64 -2.06 17.44
CA LEU A 194 3.42 -2.25 16.66
C LEU A 194 2.19 -2.40 17.58
N GLY A 195 2.34 -3.15 18.67
CA GLY A 195 1.31 -3.28 19.70
C GLY A 195 1.01 -1.98 20.44
N ARG A 196 1.98 -1.06 20.58
CA ARG A 196 1.78 0.23 21.26
C ARG A 196 1.07 1.23 20.36
N VAL A 197 1.55 1.42 19.13
CA VAL A 197 0.97 2.41 18.21
C VAL A 197 -0.50 2.13 17.90
N THR A 198 -0.88 0.85 17.82
CA THR A 198 -2.27 0.41 17.61
C THR A 198 -3.17 0.58 18.85
N ARG A 199 -2.58 0.67 20.05
CA ARG A 199 -3.33 0.89 21.30
C ARG A 199 -3.63 2.36 21.58
N TYR A 200 -2.85 3.31 21.07
CA TYR A 200 -3.13 4.74 21.31
C TYR A 200 -4.54 5.16 20.89
N PRO A 201 -5.03 4.86 19.67
CA PRO A 201 -6.41 5.18 19.30
C PRO A 201 -7.44 4.59 20.26
N LEU A 202 -7.24 3.34 20.70
CA LEU A 202 -8.18 2.66 21.60
C LEU A 202 -8.24 3.30 22.98
N LEU A 203 -7.09 3.75 23.51
CA LEU A 203 -7.03 4.43 24.81
C LEU A 203 -7.64 5.83 24.72
N ILE A 204 -7.33 6.59 23.66
CA ILE A 204 -7.91 7.92 23.44
C ILE A 204 -9.42 7.83 23.20
N GLU A 205 -9.90 6.86 22.44
CA GLU A 205 -11.33 6.64 22.22
C GLU A 205 -12.07 6.34 23.53
N LYS A 206 -11.47 5.55 24.44
CA LYS A 206 -12.06 5.32 25.77
C LYS A 206 -12.13 6.61 26.58
N ILE A 207 -11.07 7.42 26.58
CA ILE A 207 -11.05 8.70 27.31
C ILE A 207 -12.08 9.68 26.73
N LEU A 208 -12.18 9.74 25.40
CA LEU A 208 -13.13 10.62 24.68
C LEU A 208 -14.59 10.34 25.08
N LYS A 209 -14.97 9.07 25.28
CA LYS A 209 -16.33 8.66 25.66
C LYS A 209 -16.77 9.18 27.03
N GLU A 210 -15.83 9.49 27.92
CA GLU A 210 -16.10 10.00 29.26
C GLU A 210 -16.09 11.55 29.32
N CYS A 211 -15.81 12.23 28.20
CA CYS A 211 -15.75 13.69 28.13
C CYS A 211 -17.07 14.31 27.70
N ASP A 212 -17.31 15.57 28.12
CA ASP A 212 -18.43 16.38 27.60
C ASP A 212 -18.27 16.61 26.09
N PRO A 213 -19.23 16.18 25.23
CA PRO A 213 -19.18 16.35 23.78
C PRO A 213 -19.04 17.79 23.29
N HIS A 214 -19.36 18.78 24.13
CA HIS A 214 -19.31 20.20 23.77
C HIS A 214 -18.09 20.96 24.32
N GLY A 215 -17.16 20.27 25.01
CA GLY A 215 -15.96 20.89 25.58
C GLY A 215 -14.74 20.88 24.66
N ASP A 216 -13.83 21.84 24.86
CA ASP A 216 -12.56 21.94 24.12
C ASP A 216 -11.72 20.65 24.23
N LEU A 217 -11.74 20.01 25.40
CA LEU A 217 -11.06 18.73 25.66
C LEU A 217 -11.54 17.62 24.71
N HIS A 218 -12.84 17.56 24.43
CA HIS A 218 -13.40 16.58 23.52
C HIS A 218 -12.92 16.83 22.08
N GLN A 219 -12.85 18.10 21.65
CA GLN A 219 -12.34 18.45 20.32
C GLN A 219 -10.85 18.06 20.15
N ASP A 220 -10.04 18.30 21.17
CA ASP A 220 -8.62 17.91 21.16
C ASP A 220 -8.44 16.38 21.10
N LEU A 221 -9.22 15.64 21.90
CA LEU A 221 -9.16 14.19 21.92
C LEU A 221 -9.67 13.57 20.61
N ASP A 222 -10.73 14.11 20.01
CA ASP A 222 -11.23 13.67 18.71
C ASP A 222 -10.21 13.93 17.60
N THR A 223 -9.60 15.11 17.58
CA THR A 223 -8.53 15.44 16.63
C THR A 223 -7.34 14.49 16.80
N ALA A 224 -6.89 14.26 18.04
CA ALA A 224 -5.82 13.30 18.33
C ALA A 224 -6.19 11.88 17.87
N LEU A 225 -7.43 11.44 18.08
CA LEU A 225 -7.91 10.13 17.68
C LEU A 225 -7.85 9.94 16.16
N GLN A 226 -8.29 10.93 15.39
CA GLN A 226 -8.23 10.90 13.92
C GLN A 226 -6.78 10.83 13.43
N LEU A 227 -5.88 11.64 14.01
CA LEU A 227 -4.45 11.64 13.68
C LEU A 227 -3.78 10.29 14.01
N LEU A 228 -4.08 9.71 15.17
CA LEU A 228 -3.53 8.42 15.59
C LEU A 228 -4.06 7.26 14.72
N ARG A 229 -5.33 7.30 14.29
CA ARG A 229 -5.88 6.33 13.33
C ARG A 229 -5.20 6.44 11.97
N ALA A 230 -4.95 7.67 11.50
CA ALA A 230 -4.19 7.90 10.27
C ALA A 230 -2.75 7.35 10.38
N LEU A 231 -2.08 7.58 11.51
CA LEU A 231 -0.75 7.03 11.79
C LEU A 231 -0.74 5.49 11.76
N VAL A 232 -1.70 4.83 12.40
CA VAL A 232 -1.81 3.36 12.36
C VAL A 232 -2.04 2.85 10.95
N SER A 233 -2.89 3.53 10.17
CA SER A 233 -3.10 3.19 8.76
C SER A 233 -1.81 3.34 7.95
N GLU A 234 -1.03 4.38 8.23
CA GLU A 234 0.24 4.65 7.58
C GLU A 234 1.30 3.58 7.92
N VAL A 235 1.37 3.16 9.19
CA VAL A 235 2.21 2.02 9.61
C VAL A 235 1.85 0.77 8.81
N ASN A 236 0.56 0.43 8.71
CA ASN A 236 0.11 -0.74 7.97
C ASN A 236 0.46 -0.64 6.47
N ARG A 237 0.31 0.54 5.88
CA ARG A 237 0.69 0.81 4.49
C ARG A 237 2.18 0.61 4.27
N ALA A 238 3.03 1.19 5.12
CA ALA A 238 4.48 1.07 5.00
C ALA A 238 4.98 -0.38 5.12
N VAL A 239 4.43 -1.16 6.06
CA VAL A 239 4.73 -2.59 6.20
C VAL A 239 4.35 -3.35 4.92
N THR A 240 3.14 -3.10 4.41
CA THR A 240 2.64 -3.75 3.19
C THR A 240 3.47 -3.36 1.96
N GLU A 241 3.88 -2.10 1.85
CA GLU A 241 4.70 -1.61 0.75
C GLU A 241 6.11 -2.19 0.75
N GLU A 242 6.72 -2.36 1.93
CA GLU A 242 8.03 -2.99 2.06
C GLU A 242 7.97 -4.47 1.66
N GLU A 243 6.95 -5.20 2.10
CA GLU A 243 6.69 -6.58 1.66
C GLU A 243 6.45 -6.66 0.15
N ASN A 244 5.69 -5.72 -0.41
CA ASN A 244 5.44 -5.64 -1.83
C ASN A 244 6.74 -5.43 -2.63
N ILE A 245 7.55 -4.44 -2.26
CA ILE A 245 8.84 -4.17 -2.92
C ILE A 245 9.74 -5.42 -2.85
N PHE A 246 9.78 -6.08 -1.69
CA PHE A 246 10.52 -7.33 -1.54
C PHE A 246 10.04 -8.39 -2.55
N LEU A 247 8.73 -8.62 -2.67
CA LEU A 247 8.18 -9.62 -3.58
C LEU A 247 8.42 -9.27 -5.06
N LEU A 248 8.44 -7.98 -5.41
CA LEU A 248 8.81 -7.52 -6.75
C LEU A 248 10.28 -7.78 -7.06
N CYS A 249 11.18 -7.50 -6.11
CA CYS A 249 12.61 -7.83 -6.23
C CYS A 249 12.85 -9.34 -6.32
N TRP A 250 12.11 -10.12 -5.52
CA TRP A 250 12.12 -11.58 -5.59
C TRP A 250 11.67 -12.06 -6.98
N ALA A 251 10.56 -11.53 -7.51
CA ALA A 251 10.07 -11.88 -8.84
C ALA A 251 11.10 -11.54 -9.93
N GLN A 252 11.76 -10.38 -9.83
CA GLN A 252 12.80 -9.94 -10.76
C GLN A 252 14.00 -10.89 -10.83
N SER A 253 14.37 -11.49 -9.70
CA SER A 253 15.53 -12.38 -9.55
C SER A 253 15.22 -13.85 -9.84
N HIS A 254 13.99 -14.28 -9.56
CA HIS A 254 13.62 -15.70 -9.61
C HIS A 254 12.80 -16.09 -10.85
N ILE A 255 12.20 -15.13 -11.56
CA ILE A 255 11.39 -15.38 -12.76
C ILE A 255 12.19 -15.13 -14.04
N LYS A 256 12.40 -16.20 -14.82
CA LYS A 256 13.05 -16.16 -16.13
C LYS A 256 12.05 -15.72 -17.20
N CYS A 257 12.21 -14.49 -17.69
CA CYS A 257 11.47 -13.95 -18.83
C CYS A 257 12.28 -14.12 -20.14
N PRO A 258 11.61 -14.36 -21.28
CA PRO A 258 12.29 -14.42 -22.57
C PRO A 258 12.88 -13.05 -22.96
N PRO A 259 13.96 -13.00 -23.76
CA PRO A 259 14.62 -11.73 -24.14
C PRO A 259 13.70 -10.73 -24.87
N SER A 260 12.62 -11.23 -25.49
CA SER A 260 11.60 -10.41 -26.14
C SER A 260 10.72 -9.62 -25.16
N LEU A 261 10.65 -10.05 -23.90
CA LEU A 261 9.87 -9.40 -22.84
C LEU A 261 10.82 -8.72 -21.85
N LYS A 262 11.05 -7.42 -22.05
CA LYS A 262 11.78 -6.58 -21.09
C LYS A 262 10.82 -6.12 -19.99
N LEU A 263 10.61 -6.97 -19.00
CA LEU A 263 9.77 -6.68 -17.85
C LEU A 263 10.63 -6.36 -16.63
N GLU A 264 10.44 -5.16 -16.09
CA GLU A 264 11.01 -4.76 -14.80
C GLU A 264 9.89 -4.72 -13.76
N PHE A 265 9.92 -5.62 -12.79
CA PHE A 265 8.84 -5.78 -11.81
C PHE A 265 8.71 -4.57 -10.88
N THR A 266 9.83 -3.98 -10.50
CA THR A 266 9.94 -2.80 -9.62
C THR A 266 9.61 -1.47 -10.31
N SER A 267 9.40 -1.49 -11.63
CA SER A 267 9.03 -0.29 -12.39
C SER A 267 7.57 0.10 -12.17
N HIS A 268 7.21 1.32 -12.58
CA HIS A 268 5.81 1.73 -12.65
C HIS A 268 5.08 0.91 -13.72
N THR A 269 3.81 0.64 -13.49
CA THR A 269 2.89 0.14 -14.50
C THR A 269 2.61 1.24 -15.54
N ARG A 270 2.02 0.86 -16.67
CA ARG A 270 1.68 1.82 -17.72
C ARG A 270 0.64 2.87 -17.28
N LEU A 271 -0.37 2.43 -16.51
CA LEU A 271 -1.55 3.25 -16.19
C LEU A 271 -1.81 3.40 -14.69
N LEU A 272 -1.42 2.46 -13.83
CA LEU A 272 -1.83 2.44 -12.42
C LEU A 272 -0.80 3.04 -11.46
N GLY A 273 0.31 3.60 -11.95
CA GLY A 273 1.41 4.02 -11.09
C GLY A 273 2.27 2.83 -10.65
N LEU A 274 2.67 2.76 -9.38
CA LEU A 274 3.56 1.71 -8.87
C LEU A 274 2.95 0.31 -8.99
N ARG A 275 3.77 -0.69 -9.33
CA ARG A 275 3.32 -2.09 -9.37
C ARG A 275 3.13 -2.62 -7.96
N SER A 276 2.10 -3.44 -7.78
CA SER A 276 1.87 -4.19 -6.56
C SER A 276 1.67 -5.69 -6.85
N PHE A 277 2.28 -6.54 -6.04
CA PHE A 277 2.06 -7.97 -5.96
C PHE A 277 0.87 -8.24 -5.05
N LEU A 278 -0.17 -8.89 -5.59
CA LEU A 278 -1.44 -9.10 -4.90
C LEU A 278 -1.58 -10.53 -4.37
N HIS A 279 -1.25 -11.52 -5.21
CA HIS A 279 -1.47 -12.91 -4.84
C HIS A 279 -0.58 -13.89 -5.61
N SER A 280 -0.31 -15.07 -5.04
CA SER A 280 0.28 -16.19 -5.77
C SER A 280 -0.22 -17.53 -5.28
N GLY A 281 -0.11 -18.53 -6.16
CA GLY A 281 -0.55 -19.88 -5.85
C GLY A 281 -0.46 -20.82 -7.04
N VAL A 282 -0.63 -22.12 -6.77
CA VAL A 282 -0.57 -23.16 -7.78
C VAL A 282 -1.93 -23.32 -8.48
N LEU A 283 -1.90 -23.37 -9.81
CA LEU A 283 -3.05 -23.65 -10.66
C LEU A 283 -2.71 -24.79 -11.64
N TYR A 284 -3.63 -25.74 -11.80
CA TYR A 284 -3.49 -26.82 -12.77
C TYR A 284 -4.30 -26.51 -14.03
N LYS A 285 -3.67 -26.50 -15.20
CA LYS A 285 -4.41 -26.29 -16.46
C LYS A 285 -5.33 -27.48 -16.72
N GLN A 286 -6.65 -27.28 -16.74
CA GLN A 286 -7.63 -28.38 -16.71
C GLN A 286 -7.49 -29.34 -17.91
N ARG A 287 -7.23 -28.82 -19.11
CA ARG A 287 -7.08 -29.64 -20.33
C ARG A 287 -5.80 -30.47 -20.37
N SER A 288 -4.70 -29.99 -19.79
CA SER A 288 -3.39 -30.65 -19.91
C SER A 288 -2.84 -31.21 -18.59
N GLY A 289 -3.51 -30.94 -17.46
CA GLY A 289 -3.02 -31.27 -16.11
C GLY A 289 -1.73 -30.56 -15.71
N ARG A 290 -1.22 -29.61 -16.52
CA ARG A 290 0.08 -28.99 -16.28
C ARG A 290 0.01 -28.09 -15.05
N LEU A 291 0.95 -28.30 -14.13
CA LEU A 291 1.15 -27.44 -12.97
C LEU A 291 1.73 -26.11 -13.41
N LEU A 292 1.06 -25.02 -13.03
CA LEU A 292 1.51 -23.65 -13.23
C LEU A 292 1.55 -22.96 -11.86
N VAL A 293 2.49 -22.05 -11.69
CA VAL A 293 2.48 -21.08 -10.58
C VAL A 293 1.97 -19.77 -11.13
N ALA A 294 0.86 -19.30 -10.58
CA ALA A 294 0.25 -18.04 -10.97
C ALA A 294 0.66 -16.94 -9.99
N LEU A 295 0.99 -15.78 -10.54
CA LEU A 295 1.35 -14.58 -9.79
C LEU A 295 0.48 -13.43 -10.30
N LEU A 296 -0.30 -12.84 -9.41
CA LEU A 296 -1.22 -11.74 -9.69
C LEU A 296 -0.59 -10.43 -9.24
N PHE A 297 -0.51 -9.48 -10.16
CA PHE A 297 -0.12 -8.10 -9.92
C PHE A 297 -1.33 -7.19 -10.17
N ASN A 298 -1.22 -5.92 -9.78
CA ASN A 298 -2.27 -4.92 -10.02
C ASN A 298 -2.51 -4.61 -11.51
N ASP A 299 -1.58 -4.93 -12.42
CA ASP A 299 -1.70 -4.68 -13.86
C ASP A 299 -1.86 -5.94 -14.73
N PHE A 300 -1.36 -7.09 -14.29
CA PHE A 300 -1.49 -8.36 -15.04
C PHE A 300 -1.48 -9.62 -14.16
N LEU A 301 -1.95 -10.72 -14.74
CA LEU A 301 -1.78 -12.08 -14.24
C LEU A 301 -0.67 -12.79 -15.02
N MET A 302 0.36 -13.26 -14.31
CA MET A 302 1.49 -14.01 -14.87
C MET A 302 1.37 -15.49 -14.54
N LEU A 303 1.65 -16.33 -15.53
CA LEU A 303 1.70 -17.78 -15.37
C LEU A 303 3.13 -18.26 -15.63
N THR A 304 3.67 -19.03 -14.69
CA THR A 304 5.02 -19.59 -14.77
C THR A 304 4.99 -21.10 -14.58
N THR A 305 6.09 -21.75 -14.94
CA THR A 305 6.37 -23.13 -14.57
C THR A 305 7.60 -23.21 -13.69
N PRO A 306 7.55 -24.00 -12.60
CA PRO A 306 8.73 -24.22 -11.79
C PRO A 306 9.78 -25.00 -12.59
N ASP A 307 11.04 -24.60 -12.47
CA ASP A 307 12.16 -25.30 -13.11
C ASP A 307 12.47 -26.63 -12.40
N GLU A 308 12.19 -26.69 -11.10
CA GLU A 308 12.37 -27.86 -10.24
C GLU A 308 11.03 -28.41 -9.74
N HIS A 309 11.00 -29.69 -9.34
CA HIS A 309 9.81 -30.29 -8.76
C HIS A 309 9.38 -29.57 -7.47
N LEU A 310 8.09 -29.28 -7.33
CA LEU A 310 7.51 -28.73 -6.10
C LEU A 310 7.04 -29.89 -5.22
N PRO A 311 7.69 -30.16 -4.07
CA PRO A 311 7.37 -31.32 -3.23
C PRO A 311 5.95 -31.26 -2.67
N GLU A 312 5.45 -30.07 -2.32
CA GLU A 312 4.08 -29.87 -1.83
C GLU A 312 3.38 -28.71 -2.56
N PRO A 313 2.72 -28.97 -3.70
CA PRO A 313 2.06 -27.93 -4.49
C PRO A 313 0.90 -27.25 -3.76
N ASN A 314 0.22 -27.97 -2.86
CA ASN A 314 -1.00 -27.48 -2.21
C ASN A 314 -0.72 -26.47 -1.08
N SER A 315 0.46 -26.57 -0.45
CA SER A 315 0.93 -25.66 0.62
C SER A 315 1.90 -24.59 0.10
N PHE A 316 2.32 -24.68 -1.17
CA PHE A 316 3.31 -23.78 -1.74
C PHE A 316 2.82 -22.33 -1.76
N LYS A 317 3.56 -21.46 -1.07
CA LYS A 317 3.43 -20.01 -1.13
C LYS A 317 4.79 -19.41 -1.43
N ILE A 318 4.79 -18.38 -2.28
CA ILE A 318 5.99 -17.60 -2.53
C ILE A 318 6.28 -16.77 -1.27
N SER A 319 7.47 -16.94 -0.73
CA SER A 319 7.95 -16.25 0.47
C SER A 319 9.40 -15.81 0.28
N LYS A 320 9.92 -15.04 1.26
CA LYS A 320 11.31 -14.56 1.26
C LYS A 320 12.36 -15.67 1.16
N THR A 321 12.01 -16.88 1.60
CA THR A 321 12.93 -18.03 1.64
C THR A 321 12.80 -18.94 0.41
N THR A 322 11.99 -18.55 -0.57
CA THR A 322 11.79 -19.37 -1.78
C THR A 322 12.95 -19.17 -2.75
N GLU A 323 13.92 -20.08 -2.75
CA GLU A 323 15.07 -20.04 -3.67
C GLU A 323 14.79 -20.63 -5.06
N LYS A 324 13.55 -21.04 -5.32
CA LYS A 324 13.18 -21.72 -6.57
C LYS A 324 13.05 -20.76 -7.74
N HIS A 325 13.54 -21.19 -8.91
CA HIS A 325 13.38 -20.46 -10.16
C HIS A 325 12.14 -20.91 -10.95
N PHE A 326 11.55 -19.94 -11.64
CA PHE A 326 10.35 -20.13 -12.45
C PHE A 326 10.58 -19.59 -13.86
N THR A 327 10.13 -20.33 -14.86
CA THR A 327 10.17 -19.90 -16.25
C THR A 327 8.79 -19.43 -16.71
N LEU A 328 8.72 -18.28 -17.40
CA LEU A 328 7.47 -17.76 -17.94
C LEU A 328 6.79 -18.78 -18.87
N TYR A 329 5.52 -19.11 -18.60
CA TYR A 329 4.78 -20.09 -19.40
C TYR A 329 4.24 -19.48 -20.70
N LYS A 330 3.66 -18.28 -20.60
CA LYS A 330 3.07 -17.52 -21.70
C LYS A 330 3.17 -16.03 -21.40
N GLN A 331 2.93 -15.19 -22.41
CA GLN A 331 2.82 -13.75 -22.23
C GLN A 331 1.84 -13.40 -21.09
N PRO A 332 2.19 -12.49 -20.17
CA PRO A 332 1.32 -12.11 -19.05
C PRO A 332 -0.02 -11.53 -19.53
N MET A 333 -1.11 -11.94 -18.88
CA MET A 333 -2.47 -11.54 -19.22
C MET A 333 -2.81 -10.22 -18.54
N LEU A 334 -2.97 -9.14 -19.32
CA LEU A 334 -3.38 -7.84 -18.79
C LEU A 334 -4.77 -7.92 -18.16
N LEU A 335 -4.94 -7.28 -17.00
CA LEU A 335 -6.23 -7.29 -16.29
C LEU A 335 -7.34 -6.59 -17.09
N SER A 336 -7.00 -5.61 -17.93
CA SER A 336 -7.96 -4.92 -18.81
C SER A 336 -8.77 -5.85 -19.71
N ASN A 337 -8.19 -7.00 -20.07
CA ASN A 337 -8.77 -7.95 -21.01
C ASN A 337 -9.19 -9.27 -20.32
N LEU A 338 -9.06 -9.34 -19.00
CA LEU A 338 -9.33 -10.52 -18.20
C LEU A 338 -10.73 -10.42 -17.59
N LYS A 339 -11.49 -11.52 -17.62
CA LYS A 339 -12.76 -11.64 -16.91
C LYS A 339 -12.83 -12.99 -16.22
N VAL A 340 -13.28 -13.00 -14.98
CA VAL A 340 -13.56 -14.22 -14.23
C VAL A 340 -14.97 -14.70 -14.62
N LEU A 341 -15.09 -15.97 -14.97
CA LEU A 341 -16.38 -16.59 -15.30
C LEU A 341 -16.84 -17.46 -14.14
N PRO A 342 -18.16 -17.49 -13.86
CA PRO A 342 -18.70 -18.40 -12.86
C PRO A 342 -18.44 -19.86 -13.24
N SER A 343 -18.27 -20.70 -12.23
CA SER A 343 -18.07 -22.13 -12.37
C SER A 343 -18.96 -22.87 -11.37
N ASN A 344 -19.60 -23.93 -11.84
CA ASN A 344 -20.44 -24.81 -11.01
C ASN A 344 -19.61 -25.80 -10.19
N ASP A 345 -18.36 -26.05 -10.60
CA ASP A 345 -17.42 -26.92 -9.87
C ASP A 345 -16.69 -26.12 -8.79
N GLU A 346 -16.59 -26.70 -7.60
CA GLU A 346 -16.00 -26.09 -6.41
C GLU A 346 -14.50 -25.80 -6.57
N SER A 347 -13.80 -26.55 -7.42
CA SER A 347 -12.35 -26.42 -7.61
C SER A 347 -11.92 -25.77 -8.93
N THR A 348 -12.86 -25.50 -9.85
CA THR A 348 -12.54 -24.97 -11.18
C THR A 348 -12.66 -23.45 -11.23
N LEU A 349 -11.60 -22.80 -11.72
CA LEU A 349 -11.51 -21.37 -12.00
C LEU A 349 -11.50 -21.16 -13.52
N ASN A 350 -12.52 -20.47 -14.04
CA ASN A 350 -12.64 -20.16 -15.47
C ASN A 350 -12.26 -18.71 -15.73
N LEU A 351 -11.24 -18.50 -16.56
CA LEU A 351 -10.77 -17.17 -16.94
C LEU A 351 -10.99 -16.95 -18.44
N LYS A 352 -11.63 -15.85 -18.80
CA LYS A 352 -11.75 -15.40 -20.18
C LYS A 352 -10.73 -14.29 -20.43
N TYR A 353 -9.86 -14.50 -21.41
CA TYR A 353 -8.88 -13.51 -21.84
C TYR A 353 -9.11 -13.18 -23.31
N GLY A 354 -9.70 -12.02 -23.58
CA GLY A 354 -10.17 -11.67 -24.92
C GLY A 354 -11.18 -12.70 -25.48
N ALA A 355 -10.80 -13.41 -26.53
CA ALA A 355 -11.61 -14.45 -27.17
C ALA A 355 -11.39 -15.86 -26.60
N GLU A 356 -10.30 -16.09 -25.87
CA GLU A 356 -9.95 -17.41 -25.34
C GLU A 356 -10.55 -17.61 -23.94
N THR A 357 -11.01 -18.82 -23.65
CA THR A 357 -11.39 -19.24 -22.30
C THR A 357 -10.40 -20.30 -21.81
N ILE A 358 -9.80 -20.05 -20.66
CA ILE A 358 -8.82 -20.91 -20.02
C ILE A 358 -9.41 -21.40 -18.70
N CYS A 359 -9.48 -22.72 -18.53
CA CYS A 359 -9.99 -23.35 -17.34
C CYS A 359 -8.82 -23.89 -16.50
N PHE A 360 -8.80 -23.53 -15.23
CA PHE A 360 -7.83 -23.97 -14.24
C PHE A 360 -8.53 -24.77 -13.14
N ARG A 361 -7.83 -25.76 -12.60
CA ARG A 361 -8.21 -26.46 -11.38
C ARG A 361 -7.32 -25.94 -10.23
N CYS A 362 -7.94 -25.40 -9.20
CA CYS A 362 -7.30 -24.93 -7.98
C CYS A 362 -6.97 -26.11 -7.04
N THR A 363 -6.09 -25.87 -6.06
CA THR A 363 -5.69 -26.87 -5.05
C THR A 363 -6.81 -27.22 -4.07
N SER A 364 -7.73 -26.29 -3.82
CA SER A 364 -8.90 -26.47 -2.96
C SER A 364 -10.03 -25.49 -3.32
N GLY A 365 -11.24 -25.73 -2.81
CA GLY A 365 -12.35 -24.79 -2.95
C GLY A 365 -12.09 -23.42 -2.31
N ASN A 366 -11.35 -23.39 -1.19
CA ASN A 366 -10.92 -22.15 -0.55
C ASN A 366 -9.94 -21.38 -1.43
N ALA A 367 -8.97 -22.07 -2.05
CA ALA A 367 -8.06 -21.45 -3.00
C ALA A 367 -8.82 -20.86 -4.20
N ARG A 368 -9.83 -21.57 -4.72
CA ARG A 368 -10.69 -21.04 -5.80
C ARG A 368 -11.41 -19.76 -5.38
N ARG A 369 -12.03 -19.72 -4.19
CA ARG A 369 -12.71 -18.52 -3.66
C ARG A 369 -11.75 -17.35 -3.50
N LEU A 370 -10.56 -17.61 -2.96
CA LEU A 370 -9.52 -16.59 -2.80
C LEU A 370 -9.06 -16.03 -4.16
N TRP A 371 -8.74 -16.90 -5.12
CA TRP A 371 -8.38 -16.48 -6.47
C TRP A 371 -9.48 -15.66 -7.17
N THR A 372 -10.73 -16.09 -7.04
CA THR A 372 -11.89 -15.40 -7.61
C THR A 372 -11.98 -13.98 -7.03
N THR A 373 -11.98 -13.88 -5.70
CA THR A 373 -12.08 -12.60 -4.97
C THR A 373 -10.93 -11.66 -5.33
N GLN A 374 -9.68 -12.17 -5.30
CA GLN A 374 -8.48 -11.37 -5.59
C GLN A 374 -8.44 -10.89 -7.04
N LEU A 375 -8.84 -11.73 -8.00
CA LEU A 375 -8.90 -11.35 -9.42
C LEU A 375 -9.99 -10.32 -9.69
N GLU A 376 -11.19 -10.52 -9.14
CA GLU A 376 -12.30 -9.57 -9.29
C GLU A 376 -11.94 -8.21 -8.69
N GLN A 377 -11.42 -8.19 -7.45
CA GLN A 377 -10.95 -6.96 -6.81
C GLN A 377 -9.86 -6.25 -7.62
N ALA A 378 -8.87 -6.99 -8.15
CA ALA A 378 -7.81 -6.41 -8.95
C ALA A 378 -8.31 -5.83 -10.29
N ILE A 379 -9.24 -6.53 -10.95
CA ILE A 379 -9.86 -6.08 -12.21
C ILE A 379 -10.72 -4.83 -11.97
N ASP A 380 -11.50 -4.81 -10.89
CA ASP A 380 -12.37 -3.68 -10.56
C ASP A 380 -11.54 -2.45 -10.18
N LEU A 381 -10.51 -2.60 -9.33
CA LEU A 381 -9.60 -1.52 -8.98
C LEU A 381 -8.84 -0.99 -10.21
N TYR A 382 -8.42 -1.87 -11.12
CA TYR A 382 -7.83 -1.46 -12.39
C TYR A 382 -8.80 -0.57 -13.19
N ALA A 383 -10.06 -1.00 -13.33
CA ALA A 383 -11.07 -0.27 -14.09
C ALA A 383 -11.41 1.08 -13.45
N ILE A 384 -11.55 1.13 -12.12
CA ILE A 384 -11.81 2.37 -11.36
C ILE A 384 -10.66 3.35 -11.56
N THR A 385 -9.42 2.93 -11.36
CA THR A 385 -8.24 3.80 -11.47
C THR A 385 -8.09 4.37 -12.88
N VAL A 386 -8.32 3.55 -13.92
CA VAL A 386 -8.28 4.02 -15.31
C VAL A 386 -9.40 5.02 -15.57
N ALA A 387 -10.62 4.76 -15.07
CA ALA A 387 -11.73 5.70 -15.20
C ALA A 387 -11.45 7.02 -14.47
N GLU A 388 -10.89 7.01 -13.27
CA GLU A 388 -10.52 8.21 -12.53
C GLU A 388 -9.49 9.07 -13.28
N GLN A 389 -8.52 8.45 -13.96
CA GLN A 389 -7.57 9.19 -14.80
C GLN A 389 -8.24 9.82 -16.03
N GLU A 390 -9.25 9.17 -16.61
CA GLU A 390 -10.03 9.75 -17.69
C GLU A 390 -10.92 10.92 -17.22
N HIS A 391 -11.48 10.85 -16.01
CA HIS A 391 -12.28 11.93 -15.43
C HIS A 391 -11.41 13.10 -14.95
N GLY A 392 -10.24 12.83 -14.35
CA GLY A 392 -9.27 13.84 -13.94
C GLY A 392 -8.75 14.70 -15.11
N LYS A 393 -8.70 14.13 -16.33
CA LYS A 393 -8.41 14.86 -17.58
C LYS A 393 -9.49 15.88 -17.97
N LYS A 394 -10.74 15.69 -17.54
CA LYS A 394 -11.87 16.61 -17.83
C LYS A 394 -12.05 17.71 -16.76
N SER A 395 -11.53 17.49 -15.54
CA SER A 395 -11.78 18.36 -14.37
C SER A 395 -10.54 19.14 -13.89
N THR A 396 -9.58 19.43 -14.77
CA THR A 396 -8.29 20.04 -14.35
C THR A 396 -8.28 21.59 -14.35
N THR A 397 -9.39 22.25 -14.68
CA THR A 397 -9.49 23.72 -14.59
C THR A 397 -10.22 24.12 -13.30
N ASN A 398 -9.47 24.31 -12.21
CA ASN A 398 -9.99 24.96 -10.99
C ASN A 398 -10.19 26.47 -11.18
N GLY A 399 -9.67 27.05 -12.27
CA GLY A 399 -9.86 28.44 -12.67
C GLY A 399 -11.02 28.65 -13.65
N LYS A 400 -11.52 29.89 -13.73
CA LYS A 400 -12.49 30.31 -14.77
C LYS A 400 -11.88 30.05 -16.15
N VAL A 401 -12.48 29.14 -16.92
CA VAL A 401 -12.00 28.78 -18.26
C VAL A 401 -12.05 30.01 -19.17
N ILE A 402 -10.90 30.39 -19.73
CA ILE A 402 -10.74 31.61 -20.55
C ILE A 402 -10.88 31.29 -22.05
N GLY A 403 -10.66 30.03 -22.44
CA GLY A 403 -10.84 29.58 -23.83
C GLY A 403 -10.69 28.08 -24.01
N ARG A 404 -10.76 27.63 -25.26
CA ARG A 404 -10.52 26.26 -25.72
C ARG A 404 -9.55 26.24 -26.89
N LEU A 405 -8.61 25.30 -26.86
CA LEU A 405 -7.69 24.99 -27.93
C LEU A 405 -8.13 23.68 -28.58
N LEU A 406 -8.60 23.75 -29.83
CA LEU A 406 -8.85 22.58 -30.66
C LEU A 406 -7.55 22.22 -31.41
N VAL A 407 -7.18 20.96 -31.37
CA VAL A 407 -5.93 20.45 -31.92
C VAL A 407 -6.24 19.25 -32.81
N GLU A 408 -5.75 19.29 -34.04
CA GLU A 408 -5.85 18.19 -35.00
C GLU A 408 -4.46 17.80 -35.47
N VAL A 409 -4.01 16.58 -35.12
CA VAL A 409 -2.76 16.02 -35.64
C VAL A 409 -3.03 15.43 -37.02
N MET A 410 -2.44 16.05 -38.05
CA MET A 410 -2.75 15.71 -39.44
C MET A 410 -1.88 14.56 -39.95
N ASN A 411 -0.56 14.68 -39.88
CA ASN A 411 0.35 13.65 -40.39
C ASN A 411 1.73 13.70 -39.72
N THR A 412 2.48 12.62 -39.92
CA THR A 412 3.88 12.50 -39.50
C THR A 412 4.78 12.34 -40.71
N GLN A 413 5.87 13.09 -40.77
CA GLN A 413 6.83 13.08 -41.86
C GLN A 413 8.23 12.68 -41.36
N ASN A 414 8.97 11.99 -42.23
CA ASN A 414 10.39 11.63 -42.04
C ASN A 414 10.70 10.77 -40.80
N ILE A 415 9.75 10.01 -40.26
CA ILE A 415 10.02 9.07 -39.16
C ILE A 415 10.93 7.94 -39.65
N HIS A 416 12.07 7.76 -38.98
CA HIS A 416 13.10 6.80 -39.36
C HIS A 416 12.60 5.34 -39.26
N THR A 417 12.94 4.49 -40.24
CA THR A 417 12.50 3.08 -40.35
C THR A 417 12.75 2.23 -39.11
N LYS A 418 13.90 2.41 -38.44
CA LYS A 418 14.23 1.77 -37.14
C LYS A 418 13.21 2.05 -36.03
N ILE A 419 12.55 3.20 -36.04
CA ILE A 419 11.50 3.53 -35.05
C ILE A 419 10.20 2.79 -35.39
N LEU A 420 9.93 2.59 -36.68
CA LEU A 420 8.76 1.86 -37.19
C LEU A 420 8.81 0.35 -36.93
N GLU A 421 9.99 -0.24 -36.71
CA GLU A 421 10.13 -1.67 -36.38
C GLU A 421 9.55 -2.03 -35.00
N SER A 422 9.33 -1.04 -34.13
CA SER A 422 8.86 -1.21 -32.76
C SER A 422 7.39 -0.79 -32.60
N THR A 423 6.47 -1.53 -33.22
CA THR A 423 5.02 -1.36 -33.04
C THR A 423 4.57 -1.97 -31.71
N PRO A 424 3.65 -1.34 -30.95
CA PRO A 424 2.82 -0.18 -31.29
C PRO A 424 3.41 1.18 -30.83
N HIS A 425 2.95 2.27 -31.45
CA HIS A 425 3.34 3.64 -31.09
C HIS A 425 2.17 4.40 -30.46
N VAL A 426 2.46 5.34 -29.56
CA VAL A 426 1.47 6.23 -28.94
C VAL A 426 1.89 7.66 -29.21
N LEU A 427 0.97 8.47 -29.72
CA LEU A 427 1.17 9.91 -29.82
C LEU A 427 0.48 10.58 -28.63
N ARG A 428 1.26 11.25 -27.78
CA ARG A 428 0.74 12.04 -26.67
C ARG A 428 0.76 13.51 -27.05
N VAL A 429 -0.37 14.15 -26.82
CA VAL A 429 -0.58 15.57 -27.00
C VAL A 429 -0.99 16.16 -25.65
N SER A 430 -0.38 17.25 -25.21
CA SER A 430 -0.71 17.84 -23.91
C SER A 430 -0.76 19.36 -23.95
N LEU A 431 -1.54 19.95 -23.05
CA LEU A 431 -1.58 21.38 -22.76
C LEU A 431 -1.44 21.57 -21.25
N GLY A 432 -0.24 21.93 -20.80
CA GLY A 432 0.07 22.01 -19.37
C GLY A 432 -0.04 20.65 -18.67
N LYS A 433 -1.00 20.50 -17.74
CA LYS A 433 -1.25 19.25 -17.01
C LYS A 433 -2.23 18.31 -17.73
N ALA A 434 -3.04 18.82 -18.66
CA ALA A 434 -4.00 18.02 -19.39
C ALA A 434 -3.30 17.32 -20.55
N ASN A 435 -3.51 16.01 -20.70
CA ASN A 435 -2.93 15.22 -21.78
C ASN A 435 -3.95 14.27 -22.42
N GLU A 436 -3.73 14.00 -23.70
CA GLU A 436 -4.46 13.01 -24.48
C GLU A 436 -3.47 12.13 -25.24
N THR A 437 -3.79 10.85 -25.35
CA THR A 437 -2.91 9.84 -25.95
C THR A 437 -3.66 9.08 -27.02
N PHE A 438 -3.09 8.98 -28.21
CA PHE A 438 -3.65 8.27 -29.35
C PHE A 438 -2.76 7.08 -29.69
N ASP A 439 -3.35 5.90 -29.86
CA ASP A 439 -2.65 4.76 -30.44
C ASP A 439 -2.47 4.99 -31.95
N VAL A 440 -1.23 4.95 -32.43
CA VAL A 440 -0.90 5.26 -33.82
C VAL A 440 -0.12 4.12 -34.46
N ASP A 441 -0.55 3.73 -35.66
CA ASP A 441 0.18 2.80 -36.52
C ASP A 441 0.96 3.59 -37.58
N LEU A 442 2.20 3.94 -37.26
CA LEU A 442 3.06 4.72 -38.14
C LEU A 442 3.45 3.98 -39.44
N SER A 443 3.25 2.65 -39.49
CA SER A 443 3.57 1.84 -40.67
C SER A 443 2.65 2.15 -41.86
N LYS A 444 1.42 2.59 -41.57
CA LYS A 444 0.44 3.02 -42.55
C LYS A 444 0.62 4.52 -42.79
N LYS A 445 1.22 4.91 -43.92
CA LYS A 445 1.37 6.31 -44.38
C LYS A 445 0.03 6.98 -44.74
N SER A 446 -0.92 6.95 -43.83
CA SER A 446 -2.25 7.56 -43.95
C SER A 446 -2.30 8.79 -43.05
N ASP A 447 -2.97 9.84 -43.52
CA ASP A 447 -3.27 11.01 -42.69
C ASP A 447 -3.99 10.56 -41.41
N LEU A 448 -3.45 10.96 -40.26
CA LEU A 448 -3.87 10.51 -38.94
C LEU A 448 -5.18 11.19 -38.50
N HIS A 449 -5.36 12.47 -38.88
CA HIS A 449 -6.53 13.30 -38.55
C HIS A 449 -7.08 13.10 -37.12
N LEU A 450 -6.19 13.07 -36.12
CA LEU A 450 -6.56 12.85 -34.72
C LEU A 450 -6.92 14.19 -34.08
N SER A 451 -8.19 14.37 -33.69
CA SER A 451 -8.68 15.63 -33.12
C SER A 451 -8.95 15.54 -31.62
N THR A 452 -8.51 16.53 -30.86
CA THR A 452 -8.81 16.73 -29.43
C THR A 452 -9.05 18.20 -29.11
N GLN A 453 -9.66 18.50 -27.97
CA GLN A 453 -9.84 19.83 -27.44
C GLN A 453 -9.33 19.94 -26.00
N PHE A 454 -8.63 21.04 -25.71
CA PHE A 454 -8.15 21.36 -24.37
C PHE A 454 -8.76 22.69 -23.90
N PRO A 455 -9.57 22.71 -22.83
CA PRO A 455 -9.91 23.96 -22.15
C PRO A 455 -8.66 24.52 -21.43
N PHE A 456 -8.54 25.85 -21.38
CA PHE A 456 -7.44 26.50 -20.67
C PHE A 456 -7.91 27.70 -19.83
N ASP A 457 -7.22 27.91 -18.72
CA ASP A 457 -7.43 28.99 -17.74
C ASP A 457 -6.30 30.02 -17.75
N SER A 458 -5.18 29.74 -18.43
CA SER A 458 -4.04 30.65 -18.53
C SER A 458 -3.42 30.63 -19.93
N THR A 459 -2.99 31.80 -20.41
CA THR A 459 -2.28 31.96 -21.68
C THR A 459 -0.79 31.58 -21.60
N SER A 460 -0.26 31.32 -20.40
CA SER A 460 1.13 30.90 -20.16
C SER A 460 1.36 29.39 -20.35
N LEU A 461 0.31 28.63 -20.68
CA LEU A 461 0.41 27.19 -20.90
C LEU A 461 1.22 26.86 -22.16
N HIS A 462 1.81 25.67 -22.17
CA HIS A 462 2.59 25.16 -23.28
C HIS A 462 1.91 23.91 -23.83
N PHE A 463 1.73 23.89 -25.15
CA PHE A 463 1.28 22.73 -25.88
C PHE A 463 2.47 21.83 -26.19
N THR A 464 2.42 20.54 -25.84
CA THR A 464 3.50 19.59 -26.14
C THR A 464 3.02 18.41 -26.96
N VAL A 465 3.91 17.90 -27.82
CA VAL A 465 3.71 16.66 -28.59
C VAL A 465 4.88 15.73 -28.33
N ALA A 466 4.57 14.48 -27.99
CA ALA A 466 5.53 13.42 -27.75
C ALA A 466 5.13 12.17 -28.52
N LEU A 467 6.10 11.56 -29.22
CA LEU A 467 5.95 10.25 -29.83
C LEU A 467 6.57 9.20 -28.90
N LEU A 468 5.77 8.26 -28.42
CA LEU A 468 6.18 7.25 -27.46
C LEU A 468 6.07 5.85 -28.04
N HIS A 469 6.94 4.95 -27.57
CA HIS A 469 6.80 3.52 -27.75
C HIS A 469 5.78 3.00 -26.72
N LYS A 470 4.76 2.27 -27.20
CA LYS A 470 3.75 1.69 -26.34
C LYS A 470 4.30 0.46 -25.66
N ASN A 471 4.54 0.58 -24.36
CA ASN A 471 4.82 -0.58 -23.54
C ASN A 471 3.50 -1.21 -23.07
N LEU A 472 3.51 -2.48 -22.70
CA LEU A 472 2.32 -3.13 -22.14
C LEU A 472 2.35 -3.13 -20.61
N TYR A 473 3.54 -3.33 -20.04
CA TYR A 473 3.74 -3.55 -18.61
C TYR A 473 4.61 -2.46 -17.96
N SER A 474 5.12 -1.51 -18.71
CA SER A 474 5.95 -0.42 -18.18
C SER A 474 5.45 0.92 -18.76
N PRO A 475 5.92 2.07 -18.26
CA PRO A 475 5.50 3.35 -18.78
C PRO A 475 5.93 3.50 -20.24
N ASP A 476 5.12 4.19 -21.03
CA ASP A 476 5.44 4.45 -22.44
C ASP A 476 6.74 5.30 -22.51
N VAL A 477 7.70 4.87 -23.35
CA VAL A 477 9.03 5.51 -23.43
C VAL A 477 9.07 6.49 -24.60
N PRO A 478 9.50 7.75 -24.42
CA PRO A 478 9.62 8.70 -25.52
C PRO A 478 10.67 8.23 -26.53
N LEU A 479 10.26 8.14 -27.80
CA LEU A 479 11.13 7.76 -28.92
C LEU A 479 11.94 8.94 -29.43
N LEU A 480 11.38 10.14 -29.31
CA LEU A 480 11.94 11.41 -29.76
C LEU A 480 11.79 12.47 -28.66
N ASP A 481 12.50 13.59 -28.79
CA ASP A 481 12.42 14.68 -27.83
C ASP A 481 11.05 15.36 -27.88
N GLU A 482 10.51 15.66 -26.70
CA GLU A 482 9.28 16.44 -26.56
C GLU A 482 9.52 17.88 -26.99
N ARG A 483 8.60 18.43 -27.79
CA ARG A 483 8.62 19.84 -28.16
C ARG A 483 7.40 20.55 -27.65
N SER A 484 7.64 21.75 -27.14
CA SER A 484 6.62 22.65 -26.63
C SER A 484 6.42 23.84 -27.56
N VAL A 485 5.17 24.27 -27.70
CA VAL A 485 4.77 25.51 -28.36
C VAL A 485 3.99 26.33 -27.32
N ALA A 486 4.40 27.57 -27.06
CA ALA A 486 3.71 28.41 -26.10
C ALA A 486 2.31 28.78 -26.62
N LEU A 487 1.28 28.66 -25.78
CA LEU A 487 -0.08 29.03 -26.13
C LEU A 487 -0.20 30.53 -26.46
N GLY A 488 0.58 31.38 -25.79
CA GLY A 488 0.69 32.81 -26.10
C GLY A 488 1.14 33.08 -27.54
N ASP A 489 2.04 32.27 -28.10
CA ASP A 489 2.46 32.42 -29.50
C ASP A 489 1.34 32.03 -30.48
N LEU A 490 0.59 30.96 -30.16
CA LEU A 490 -0.58 30.54 -30.95
C LEU A 490 -1.70 31.59 -30.92
N LEU A 491 -1.94 32.21 -29.76
CA LEU A 491 -2.90 33.30 -29.61
C LEU A 491 -2.49 34.53 -30.41
N ARG A 492 -1.20 34.91 -30.35
CA ARG A 492 -0.68 36.03 -31.14
C ARG A 492 -0.80 35.76 -32.63
N GLU A 493 -0.45 34.57 -33.11
CA GLU A 493 -0.53 34.25 -34.54
C GLU A 493 -1.95 34.12 -35.07
N SER A 494 -2.87 33.58 -34.27
CA SER A 494 -4.29 33.50 -34.63
C SER A 494 -4.96 34.88 -34.69
N SER A 495 -4.44 35.88 -33.97
CA SER A 495 -4.92 37.26 -34.10
C SER A 495 -4.65 37.88 -35.48
N TYR A 496 -3.59 37.43 -36.19
CA TYR A 496 -3.23 37.92 -37.52
C TYR A 496 -3.95 37.18 -38.65
N HIS A 497 -4.48 35.98 -38.41
CA HIS A 497 -5.11 35.13 -39.42
C HIS A 497 -6.43 34.53 -38.91
N ARG A 498 -7.56 34.80 -39.59
CA ARG A 498 -8.90 34.30 -39.23
C ARG A 498 -9.15 32.82 -39.58
N GLY A 499 -8.11 31.99 -39.56
CA GLY A 499 -8.18 30.58 -39.97
C GLY A 499 -7.41 29.64 -39.05
N PRO A 500 -7.53 28.32 -39.26
CA PRO A 500 -6.76 27.33 -38.50
C PRO A 500 -5.25 27.50 -38.74
N LEU A 501 -4.46 27.53 -37.66
CA LEU A 501 -3.01 27.61 -37.72
C LEU A 501 -2.44 26.21 -37.96
N ILE A 502 -1.70 25.99 -39.03
CA ILE A 502 -1.03 24.72 -39.31
C ILE A 502 0.47 24.90 -39.04
N LYS A 503 1.02 24.14 -38.09
CA LYS A 503 2.44 24.18 -37.73
C LYS A 503 3.10 22.80 -37.81
N PRO A 504 4.26 22.68 -38.49
CA PRO A 504 5.14 21.53 -38.35
C PRO A 504 5.90 21.60 -37.01
N ILE A 505 5.80 20.56 -36.19
CA ILE A 505 6.55 20.40 -34.93
C ILE A 505 7.68 19.41 -35.16
N HIS A 506 8.92 19.84 -34.95
CA HIS A 506 10.14 19.09 -35.24
C HIS A 506 10.64 18.29 -34.02
N LEU A 507 10.50 16.96 -34.04
CA LEU A 507 10.82 16.06 -32.93
C LEU A 507 12.25 15.49 -33.09
N ARG A 508 13.30 16.26 -32.78
CA ARG A 508 14.70 15.83 -33.00
C ARG A 508 15.56 15.89 -31.72
N ARG A 509 16.33 14.81 -31.47
CA ARG A 509 17.50 14.75 -30.59
C ARG A 509 18.70 15.42 -31.26
N ASP A 510 19.20 16.49 -30.66
CA ASP A 510 20.45 17.20 -31.00
C ASP A 510 20.70 17.52 -32.49
N ILE A 511 20.43 18.78 -32.86
CA ILE A 511 20.74 19.32 -34.19
C ILE A 511 22.26 19.54 -34.31
N ARG A 512 23.00 18.54 -34.76
CA ARG A 512 24.39 18.73 -35.24
C ARG A 512 24.51 18.80 -36.77
N ASP A 513 23.48 18.38 -37.51
CA ASP A 513 23.55 18.28 -38.97
C ASP A 513 22.27 18.80 -39.65
N LYS A 514 22.38 19.93 -40.37
CA LYS A 514 21.26 20.64 -41.03
C LYS A 514 20.80 19.97 -42.34
N THR A 515 21.48 18.91 -42.78
CA THR A 515 21.30 18.27 -44.10
C THR A 515 20.35 17.07 -44.10
N LYS A 516 20.06 16.47 -42.94
CA LYS A 516 19.17 15.32 -42.84
C LYS A 516 17.70 15.74 -42.66
N PRO A 517 16.74 15.02 -43.27
CA PRO A 517 15.31 15.27 -43.06
C PRO A 517 14.97 15.17 -41.56
N VAL A 518 14.10 16.07 -41.10
CA VAL A 518 13.74 16.20 -39.68
C VAL A 518 12.41 15.50 -39.45
N GLU A 519 12.35 14.64 -38.43
CA GLU A 519 11.12 14.02 -37.95
C GLU A 519 10.14 15.11 -37.56
N THR A 520 9.00 15.18 -38.25
CA THR A 520 8.07 16.31 -38.13
C THR A 520 6.65 15.79 -37.96
N VAL A 521 5.92 16.36 -36.99
CA VAL A 521 4.49 16.12 -36.81
C VAL A 521 3.75 17.40 -37.17
N THR A 522 2.87 17.34 -38.18
CA THR A 522 2.09 18.49 -38.59
C THR A 522 0.82 18.57 -37.76
N VAL A 523 0.66 19.66 -37.02
CA VAL A 523 -0.48 19.87 -36.13
C VAL A 523 -1.22 21.14 -36.53
N LYS A 524 -2.54 21.05 -36.56
CA LYS A 524 -3.45 22.14 -36.83
C LYS A 524 -4.09 22.59 -35.52
N PHE A 525 -4.09 23.89 -35.28
CA PHE A 525 -4.59 24.53 -34.08
C PHE A 525 -5.73 25.48 -34.43
N VAL A 526 -6.81 25.43 -33.64
CA VAL A 526 -7.88 26.42 -33.65
C VAL A 526 -8.07 26.89 -32.22
N VAL A 527 -7.83 28.17 -31.97
CA VAL A 527 -7.99 28.77 -30.65
C VAL A 527 -9.33 29.49 -30.60
N GLN A 528 -10.15 29.17 -29.60
CA GLN A 528 -11.43 29.83 -29.34
C GLN A 528 -11.37 30.47 -27.95
N MET A 529 -11.44 31.79 -27.87
CA MET A 529 -11.57 32.50 -26.61
C MET A 529 -13.05 32.54 -26.19
N PHE A 530 -13.32 32.39 -24.90
CA PHE A 530 -14.64 32.67 -24.36
C PHE A 530 -14.70 34.15 -23.99
N ASP A 531 -15.57 34.90 -24.65
CA ASP A 531 -15.74 36.32 -24.38
C ASP A 531 -16.03 36.52 -22.89
N ALA A 532 -15.26 37.40 -22.25
CA ALA A 532 -15.44 37.77 -20.85
C ALA A 532 -16.67 38.68 -20.61
N ASN A 533 -17.58 38.79 -21.59
CA ASN A 533 -18.77 39.63 -21.51
C ASN A 533 -20.04 38.85 -21.91
N MET A 534 -20.63 38.19 -20.92
CA MET A 534 -22.03 38.39 -20.55
C MET A 534 -22.18 38.26 -19.04
#